data_AF-A0A843T469-F1
#
_entry.id   AF-A0A843T469-F1
#
_cell.length_a   1.000
_cell.length_b   1.000
_cell.length_c   1.000
_cell.angle_alpha   90.00
_cell.angle_beta   90.00
_cell.angle_gamma   90.00
#
_symmetry.space_group_name_H-M   'P 1'
#
loop_
_entity.id
_entity.type
_entity.pdbx_description
1 polymer ?
#
loop_
_entity_poly.entity_id
_entity_poly.type
_entity_poly.pdbx_seq_one_letter_code
_entity_poly.pdbx_strand_id
1 'polypeptide(L)'
;MLGQSNDLFFSPDERGIDLFAGNRPVSGDVTDQVDLWDAGTEINEPPGAGPNQAPRQSGPDTGPDENGVVRLVEDGFVYPEVSEMIRVTLQPQP
;
A
#
# COMPACT_ATOMS: atom_id res chain seq x y z
N MET A 1 3.78 2.64 -3.39
CA MET A 1 4.69 1.62 -2.82
C MET A 1 5.14 2.08 -1.44
N LEU A 2 5.18 1.19 -0.47
CA LEU A 2 5.83 1.39 0.82
C LEU A 2 7.35 1.17 0.61
N GLY A 3 8.16 2.20 0.87
CA GLY A 3 9.58 2.12 0.55
C GLY A 3 10.39 1.13 1.41
N GLN A 4 9.88 0.70 2.57
CA GLN A 4 10.57 -0.21 3.50
C GLN A 4 10.03 -1.65 3.40
N SER A 5 9.61 -2.05 2.21
CA SER A 5 9.14 -3.39 1.87
C SER A 5 9.67 -3.85 0.52
N ASN A 6 9.42 -5.11 0.18
CA ASN A 6 9.76 -5.71 -1.11
C ASN A 6 8.90 -5.12 -2.22
N ASP A 7 7.57 -5.30 -2.10
CA ASP A 7 6.63 -4.90 -3.15
C ASP A 7 5.28 -4.37 -2.61
N LEU A 8 5.17 -4.09 -1.30
CA LEU A 8 3.94 -3.57 -0.71
C LEU A 8 3.57 -2.16 -1.19
N PHE A 9 2.27 -1.85 -1.26
CA PHE A 9 1.76 -0.57 -1.71
C PHE A 9 0.44 -0.16 -1.03
N PHE A 10 0.13 1.13 -1.08
CA PHE A 10 -1.10 1.68 -0.53
C PHE A 10 -2.14 1.81 -1.63
N SER A 11 -3.35 1.31 -1.38
CA SER A 11 -4.47 1.40 -2.32
C SER A 11 -5.80 1.32 -1.57
N PRO A 12 -6.86 1.95 -2.10
CA PRO A 12 -8.22 1.58 -1.72
C PRO A 12 -8.53 0.12 -2.03
N ASP A 13 -9.71 -0.32 -1.57
CA ASP A 13 -10.29 -1.59 -2.00
C ASP A 13 -10.57 -1.64 -3.51
N GLU A 14 -11.01 -2.80 -3.99
CA GLU A 14 -11.30 -3.04 -5.41
C GLU A 14 -12.38 -2.11 -5.99
N ARG A 15 -13.18 -1.45 -5.15
CA ARG A 15 -14.22 -0.49 -5.57
C ARG A 15 -13.68 0.93 -5.72
N GLY A 16 -12.52 1.23 -5.15
CA GLY A 16 -11.94 2.56 -5.15
C GLY A 16 -12.60 3.51 -4.14
N ILE A 17 -12.27 4.80 -4.25
CA ILE A 17 -12.85 5.85 -3.40
C ILE A 17 -13.92 6.59 -4.20
N ASP A 18 -15.16 6.59 -3.69
CA ASP A 18 -16.25 7.37 -4.27
C ASP A 18 -15.99 8.87 -4.12
N LEU A 19 -15.93 9.57 -5.25
CA LEU A 19 -15.70 11.02 -5.26
C LEU A 19 -16.97 11.83 -4.97
N PHE A 20 -18.16 11.21 -5.07
CA PHE A 20 -19.45 11.86 -4.90
C PHE A 20 -20.43 10.98 -4.11
N ALA A 21 -21.09 11.57 -3.12
CA ALA A 21 -22.25 10.99 -2.43
C ALA A 21 -23.54 11.53 -3.07
N GLY A 22 -23.96 10.89 -4.17
CA GLY A 22 -25.02 11.40 -5.04
C GLY A 22 -24.54 12.64 -5.81
N ASN A 23 -25.23 13.78 -5.66
CA ASN A 23 -24.83 15.04 -6.30
C ASN A 23 -23.89 15.90 -5.44
N ARG A 24 -23.39 15.38 -4.31
CA ARG A 24 -22.52 16.13 -3.39
C ARG A 24 -21.09 15.58 -3.49
N PRO A 25 -20.08 16.39 -3.83
CA PRO A 25 -18.70 15.92 -3.84
C PRO A 25 -18.23 15.58 -2.43
N VAL A 26 -17.49 14.49 -2.30
CA VAL A 26 -16.82 14.11 -1.05
C VAL A 26 -15.62 15.04 -0.84
N SER A 27 -15.40 15.43 0.41
CA SER A 27 -14.31 16.32 0.80
C SER A 27 -13.82 15.94 2.19
N GLY A 28 -12.52 16.04 2.42
CA GLY A 28 -11.90 15.76 3.71
C GLY A 28 -10.91 14.60 3.67
N ASP A 29 -10.60 14.08 4.85
CA ASP A 29 -9.70 12.95 5.06
C ASP A 29 -10.42 11.64 4.70
N VAL A 30 -9.78 10.83 3.86
CA VAL A 30 -10.27 9.52 3.39
C VAL A 30 -9.21 8.44 3.59
N THR A 31 -8.26 8.67 4.49
CA THR A 31 -7.15 7.73 4.75
C THR A 31 -7.65 6.38 5.26
N ASP A 32 -8.82 6.35 5.89
CA ASP A 32 -9.52 5.14 6.36
C ASP A 32 -10.05 4.24 5.23
N GLN A 33 -10.04 4.71 3.99
CA GLN A 33 -10.41 3.95 2.79
C GLN A 33 -9.18 3.42 2.04
N VAL A 34 -8.00 3.45 2.65
CA VAL A 34 -6.76 3.00 2.04
C VAL A 34 -6.12 1.95 2.94
N ASP A 35 -5.79 0.82 2.34
CA ASP A 35 -5.15 -0.32 2.99
C ASP A 35 -3.72 -0.50 2.49
N LEU A 36 -2.97 -1.37 3.17
CA LEU A 36 -1.68 -1.86 2.70
C LEU A 36 -1.88 -3.19 1.97
N TRP A 37 -1.40 -3.23 0.73
CA TRP A 37 -1.52 -4.33 -0.21
C TRP A 37 -0.15 -4.92 -0.53
N ASP A 38 -0.15 -6.21 -0.80
CA ASP A 38 0.97 -6.99 -1.31
C ASP A 38 0.76 -7.17 -2.83
N ALA A 39 1.80 -6.89 -3.63
CA ALA A 39 1.73 -7.04 -5.08
C ALA A 39 1.80 -8.51 -5.52
N GLY A 40 2.36 -9.36 -4.65
CA GLY A 40 2.47 -10.79 -4.83
C GLY A 40 3.63 -11.21 -5.72
N THR A 41 4.66 -10.37 -5.86
CA THR A 41 5.79 -10.59 -6.77
C THR A 41 7.02 -11.13 -6.05
N GLU A 42 7.30 -10.69 -4.82
CA GLU A 42 8.45 -11.13 -4.04
C GLU A 42 8.04 -11.59 -2.63
N ILE A 43 8.73 -12.58 -2.06
CA ILE A 43 8.52 -13.01 -0.67
C ILE A 43 8.83 -11.84 0.28
N ASN A 44 7.87 -11.48 1.13
CA ASN A 44 8.04 -10.43 2.13
C ASN A 44 9.13 -10.73 3.16
N GLU A 45 9.91 -9.71 3.50
CA GLU A 45 10.95 -9.72 4.53
C GLU A 45 10.61 -8.75 5.67
N PRO A 46 11.24 -8.88 6.86
CA PRO A 46 10.99 -7.99 7.99
C PRO A 46 11.03 -6.50 7.60
N PRO A 47 9.95 -5.73 7.86
CA PRO A 47 9.82 -4.36 7.38
C PRO A 47 11.00 -3.49 7.79
N GLY A 48 11.59 -2.82 6.80
CA GLY A 48 12.74 -1.95 7.01
C GLY A 48 14.05 -2.63 7.41
N ALA A 49 14.19 -3.94 7.25
CA ALA A 49 15.44 -4.66 7.50
C ALA A 49 15.81 -5.65 6.38
N GLY A 50 14.84 -6.11 5.58
CA GLY A 50 15.07 -7.08 4.51
C GLY A 50 16.08 -6.61 3.45
N PRO A 51 17.05 -7.45 3.03
CA PRO A 51 18.03 -7.11 2.02
C PRO A 51 17.45 -6.91 0.61
N ASN A 52 16.29 -7.52 0.30
CA ASN A 52 15.66 -7.44 -1.01
C ASN A 52 14.65 -6.28 -1.11
N GLN A 53 14.45 -5.52 -0.04
CA GLN A 53 13.58 -4.34 -0.03
C GLN A 53 14.17 -3.22 -0.89
N ALA A 54 13.30 -2.36 -1.44
CA ALA A 54 13.66 -1.26 -2.35
C ALA A 54 14.91 -0.43 -1.98
N PRO A 55 15.16 -0.07 -0.71
CA PRO A 55 16.32 0.74 -0.35
C PRO A 55 17.65 -0.02 -0.33
N ARG A 56 17.62 -1.36 -0.36
CA ARG A 56 18.79 -2.24 -0.17
C ARG A 56 19.08 -3.15 -1.35
N GLN A 57 18.12 -3.34 -2.25
CA GLN A 57 18.32 -4.13 -3.46
C GLN A 57 19.26 -3.44 -4.47
N SER A 58 20.02 -4.26 -5.20
CA SER A 58 21.01 -3.80 -6.21
C SER A 58 20.36 -3.41 -7.55
N GLY A 59 19.11 -3.81 -7.76
CA GLY A 59 18.24 -3.50 -8.89
C GLY A 59 16.80 -3.90 -8.50
N PRO A 60 15.79 -3.66 -9.36
CA PRO A 60 14.44 -4.15 -9.11
C PRO A 60 14.39 -5.69 -9.11
N ASP A 61 13.44 -6.27 -8.38
CA ASP A 61 13.05 -7.69 -8.50
C ASP A 61 14.21 -8.65 -8.20
N THR A 62 14.80 -8.52 -7.00
CA THR A 62 15.98 -9.28 -6.57
C THR A 62 15.67 -10.33 -5.50
N GLY A 63 14.52 -10.24 -4.87
CA GLY A 63 14.00 -11.20 -3.92
C GLY A 63 13.49 -12.48 -4.59
N PRO A 64 13.21 -13.54 -3.81
CA PRO A 64 12.60 -14.75 -4.33
C PRO A 64 11.16 -14.48 -4.77
N ASP A 65 10.79 -14.97 -5.95
CA ASP A 65 9.42 -14.94 -6.46
C ASP A 65 8.48 -15.80 -5.58
N GLU A 66 7.35 -15.24 -5.17
CA GLU A 66 6.34 -15.95 -4.39
C GLU A 66 5.19 -16.53 -5.23
N ASN A 67 5.18 -16.26 -6.55
CA ASN A 67 4.18 -16.68 -7.53
C ASN A 67 2.75 -16.31 -7.10
N GLY A 68 2.62 -15.13 -6.50
CA GLY A 68 1.40 -14.63 -5.91
C GLY A 68 0.52 -13.83 -6.86
N VAL A 69 -0.52 -13.25 -6.27
CA VAL A 69 -1.40 -12.26 -6.87
C VAL A 69 -1.59 -11.12 -5.86
N VAL A 70 -2.07 -9.98 -6.35
CA VAL A 70 -2.40 -8.84 -5.50
C VAL A 70 -3.39 -9.24 -4.40
N ARG A 71 -3.07 -8.90 -3.15
CA ARG A 71 -3.88 -9.22 -1.96
C ARG A 71 -3.64 -8.22 -0.83
N LEU A 72 -4.50 -8.21 0.19
CA LEU A 72 -4.20 -7.53 1.44
C LEU A 72 -2.99 -8.17 2.11
N VAL A 73 -2.18 -7.35 2.80
CA VAL A 73 -1.00 -7.85 3.53
C VAL A 73 -1.44 -8.83 4.62
N GLU A 74 -0.93 -10.06 4.54
CA GLU A 74 -1.16 -11.14 5.51
C GLU A 74 0.11 -11.99 5.66
N ASP A 75 1.24 -11.34 5.95
CA ASP A 75 2.57 -11.95 6.01
C ASP A 75 3.07 -12.25 7.44
N GLY A 76 2.30 -11.85 8.46
CA GLY A 76 2.63 -12.02 9.87
C GLY A 76 3.61 -10.99 10.45
N PHE A 77 4.04 -9.99 9.67
CA PHE A 77 4.79 -8.85 10.18
C PHE A 77 3.86 -7.77 10.75
N VAL A 78 4.45 -6.86 11.52
CA VAL A 78 3.74 -5.72 12.11
C VAL A 78 4.16 -4.46 11.36
N TYR A 79 3.16 -3.72 10.92
CA TYR A 79 3.30 -2.43 10.25
C TYR A 79 2.63 -1.35 11.12
N PRO A 80 3.08 -0.08 11.05
CA PRO A 80 2.29 1.03 11.55
C PRO A 80 0.90 1.06 10.89
N GLU A 81 -0.05 1.74 11.51
CA GLU A 81 -1.34 1.98 10.87
C GLU A 81 -1.14 2.81 9.59
N VAL A 82 -2.00 2.64 8.58
CA VAL A 82 -1.91 3.42 7.32
C VAL A 82 -1.92 4.92 7.61
N SER A 83 -2.75 5.35 8.57
CA SER A 83 -2.85 6.75 9.02
C SER A 83 -1.59 7.31 9.71
N GLU A 84 -0.67 6.45 10.15
CA GLU A 84 0.63 6.86 10.69
C GLU A 84 1.70 7.01 9.60
N MET A 85 1.47 6.46 8.40
CA MET A 85 2.42 6.48 7.29
C MET A 85 2.06 7.48 6.20
N ILE A 86 0.78 7.57 5.85
CA ILE A 86 0.28 8.45 4.80
C ILE A 86 -1.00 9.17 5.23
N ARG A 87 -1.32 10.24 4.52
CA ARG A 87 -2.61 10.93 4.63
C ARG A 87 -3.18 11.15 3.24
N VAL A 88 -4.43 10.75 3.04
CA VAL A 88 -5.15 10.90 1.77
C VAL A 88 -6.34 11.83 1.99
N THR A 89 -6.44 12.88 1.19
CA THR A 89 -7.53 13.86 1.29
C THR A 89 -8.16 14.12 -0.06
N LEU A 90 -9.48 14.24 -0.09
CA LEU A 90 -10.22 14.73 -1.24
C LEU A 90 -10.52 16.21 -1.09
N GLN A 91 -10.22 16.98 -2.15
CA GLN A 91 -10.55 18.39 -2.25
C GLN A 91 -11.28 18.66 -3.57
N PRO A 92 -12.60 18.94 -3.54
CA PRO A 92 -13.36 19.30 -4.72
C PRO A 92 -12.78 20.55 -5.38
N GLN A 93 -12.62 20.52 -6.71
CA GLN A 93 -12.22 21.68 -7.49
C GLN A 93 -13.46 22.50 -7.91
N PRO A 94 -13.37 23.84 -7.91
CA PRO A 94 -14.46 24.72 -8.31
C PRO A 94 -14.77 24.68 -9.82
#